data_AF-B4KV23-F1
#
_entry.id   AF-B4KV23-F1
#
_cell.length_a   1.000
_cell.length_b   1.000
_cell.length_c   1.000
_cell.angle_alpha   90.00
_cell.angle_beta   90.00
_cell.angle_gamma   90.00
#
_symmetry.space_group_name_H-M   'P 1'
#
loop_
_entity.id
_entity.type
_entity.pdbx_description
1 polymer ?
#
loop_
_entity_poly.entity_id
_entity_poly.type
_entity_poly.pdbx_seq_one_letter_code
_entity_poly.pdbx_strand_id
1 'polypeptide(L)'
;MDFVHEAVALGVDILILGLCVREYVNYKNTARVLKEAPQYNIDGELKNIVSRQRDKKIPYAVIRGTVSPIGVPLRSSFVPSVSGVLQIVKLHEHRVMRAFAGFWAEQRKMLHESVNEMPFELRNQSHGVEIVDAMSAAVLDVDVVYDNYESTSLSFFDHIFGFFTGVRQKGLQTTEQVLRDGSFLTAIGELELDGETLRMQPSKEGPLFLTTATKSTLIKRFEDAKSSMLFKIVLCSSISMVLVGLIVRKVYRRKKQEHEEAKIRKRLEVERRERRARNRPHTLSQDQLCVVCSTNPKEIILLPCGHVCLCEDCAQKIDITCPVCRSKIDSKAAAFIA
;
A
#
# COMPACT_ATOMS: atom_id res chain seq x y z
N MET A 1 3.36 -15.90 -19.66
CA MET A 1 4.09 -14.74 -19.10
C MET A 1 3.36 -13.41 -19.32
N ASP A 2 2.47 -13.32 -20.31
CA ASP A 2 1.93 -12.03 -20.80
C ASP A 2 0.94 -11.27 -19.91
N PHE A 3 0.61 -11.76 -18.72
CA PHE A 3 -0.30 -11.06 -17.79
C PHE A 3 0.39 -10.64 -16.50
N VAL A 4 1.66 -10.99 -16.32
CA VAL A 4 2.35 -10.84 -15.03
C VAL A 4 2.54 -9.36 -14.70
N HIS A 5 2.90 -8.53 -15.67
CA HIS A 5 3.13 -7.10 -15.45
C HIS A 5 1.83 -6.35 -15.13
N GLU A 6 0.76 -6.59 -15.90
CA GLU A 6 -0.55 -5.96 -15.65
C GLU A 6 -1.17 -6.43 -14.33
N ALA A 7 -1.02 -7.71 -13.99
CA ALA A 7 -1.49 -8.25 -12.72
C ALA A 7 -0.71 -7.70 -11.52
N VAL A 8 0.62 -7.57 -11.63
CA VAL A 8 1.44 -6.95 -10.58
C VAL A 8 1.07 -5.47 -10.41
N ALA A 9 0.91 -4.73 -11.51
CA ALA A 9 0.51 -3.32 -11.46
C ALA A 9 -0.87 -3.15 -10.80
N LEU A 10 -1.84 -3.98 -11.15
CA LEU A 10 -3.16 -3.97 -10.53
C LEU A 10 -3.09 -4.33 -9.04
N GLY A 11 -2.27 -5.31 -8.67
CA GLY A 11 -2.07 -5.68 -7.26
C GLY A 11 -1.50 -4.53 -6.43
N VAL A 12 -0.51 -3.80 -6.96
CA VAL A 12 0.07 -2.63 -6.30
C VAL A 12 -0.97 -1.50 -6.17
N ASP A 13 -1.75 -1.22 -7.21
CA ASP A 13 -2.78 -0.18 -7.18
C ASP A 13 -3.91 -0.50 -6.17
N ILE A 14 -4.31 -1.77 -6.06
CA ILE A 14 -5.29 -2.22 -5.05
C ILE A 14 -4.74 -2.03 -3.62
N LEU A 15 -3.45 -2.32 -3.39
CA LEU A 15 -2.82 -2.09 -2.09
C LEU A 15 -2.80 -0.60 -1.73
N ILE A 16 -2.43 0.26 -2.68
CA ILE A 16 -2.45 1.71 -2.50
C ILE A 16 -3.88 2.19 -2.21
N LEU A 17 -4.87 1.73 -2.98
CA LEU A 17 -6.27 2.03 -2.77
C LEU A 17 -6.73 1.64 -1.36
N GLY A 18 -6.36 0.44 -0.89
CA GLY A 18 -6.67 -0.03 0.46
C GLY A 18 -6.07 0.85 1.55
N LEU A 19 -4.80 1.25 1.41
CA LEU A 19 -4.16 2.20 2.31
C LEU A 19 -4.87 3.56 2.26
N CYS A 20 -5.26 4.01 1.07
CA CYS A 20 -5.93 5.29 0.89
C CYS A 20 -7.31 5.33 1.55
N VAL A 21 -8.08 4.25 1.43
CA VAL A 21 -9.38 4.09 2.09
C VAL A 21 -9.22 4.06 3.60
N ARG A 22 -8.19 3.36 4.12
CA ARG A 22 -7.91 3.31 5.56
C ARG A 22 -7.63 4.70 6.15
N GLU A 23 -6.77 5.49 5.50
CA GLU A 23 -6.49 6.86 5.93
C GLU A 23 -7.72 7.77 5.80
N TYR A 24 -8.51 7.63 4.72
CA TYR A 24 -9.75 8.38 4.56
C TYR A 24 -10.74 8.11 5.70
N VAL A 25 -10.91 6.84 6.10
CA VAL A 25 -11.77 6.46 7.24
C VAL A 25 -11.22 7.06 8.53
N ASN A 26 -9.90 7.05 8.73
CA ASN A 26 -9.27 7.67 9.90
C ASN A 26 -9.57 9.17 9.97
N TYR A 27 -9.30 9.93 8.90
CA TYR A 27 -9.61 11.37 8.86
C TYR A 27 -11.10 11.66 9.05
N LYS A 28 -11.99 10.83 8.47
CA LYS A 28 -13.43 10.96 8.63
C LYS A 28 -13.86 10.75 10.09
N ASN A 29 -13.33 9.73 10.76
CA ASN A 29 -13.65 9.42 12.16
C ASN A 29 -13.11 10.51 13.08
N THR A 30 -11.85 10.91 12.93
CA THR A 30 -11.23 11.99 13.72
C THR A 30 -11.99 13.30 13.56
N ALA A 31 -12.34 13.70 12.33
CA ALA A 31 -13.14 14.92 12.11
C ALA A 31 -14.53 14.85 12.75
N ARG A 32 -15.15 13.66 12.80
CA ARG A 32 -16.45 13.45 13.45
C ARG A 32 -16.35 13.59 14.97
N VAL A 33 -15.39 12.89 15.58
CA VAL A 33 -15.16 12.93 17.03
C VAL A 33 -14.80 14.35 17.47
N LEU A 34 -13.96 15.05 16.71
CA LEU A 34 -13.63 16.47 16.95
C LEU A 34 -14.84 17.40 16.85
N LYS A 35 -15.81 17.14 15.96
CA LYS A 35 -17.04 17.94 15.86
C LYS A 35 -17.93 17.76 17.08
N GLU A 36 -18.13 16.51 17.49
CA GLU A 36 -18.98 16.09 18.62
C GLU A 36 -18.40 16.55 19.98
N ALA A 37 -17.07 16.73 20.08
CA ALA A 37 -16.38 17.14 21.30
C ALA A 37 -16.88 18.47 21.89
N PRO A 38 -17.45 18.53 23.10
CA PRO A 38 -17.78 19.80 23.75
C PRO A 38 -16.52 20.60 24.06
N GLN A 39 -16.64 21.93 23.94
CA GLN A 39 -15.59 22.86 24.34
C GLN A 39 -15.91 23.43 25.72
N TYR A 40 -14.97 23.31 26.65
CA TYR A 40 -15.08 23.83 28.00
C TYR A 40 -14.00 24.89 28.26
N ASN A 41 -14.36 25.87 29.07
CA ASN A 41 -13.41 26.83 29.62
C ASN A 41 -12.85 26.30 30.94
N ILE A 42 -11.60 26.65 31.24
CA ILE A 42 -10.92 26.24 32.46
C ILE A 42 -11.37 27.18 33.59
N ASP A 43 -12.58 26.96 34.08
CA ASP A 43 -13.23 27.78 35.11
C ASP A 43 -13.55 26.91 36.35
N GLY A 44 -13.94 27.54 37.46
CA GLY A 44 -14.24 26.82 38.71
C GLY A 44 -15.38 25.81 38.59
N GLU A 45 -16.27 25.98 37.62
CA GLU A 45 -17.36 25.04 37.33
C GLU A 45 -16.90 23.75 36.65
N LEU A 46 -15.73 23.75 35.98
CA LEU A 46 -15.25 22.61 35.21
C LEU A 46 -15.07 21.37 36.09
N LYS A 47 -14.51 21.54 37.29
CA LYS A 47 -14.37 20.44 38.27
C LYS A 47 -15.72 19.82 38.63
N ASN A 48 -16.74 20.66 38.83
CA ASN A 48 -18.09 20.20 39.14
C ASN A 48 -18.72 19.46 37.96
N ILE A 49 -18.53 19.95 36.72
CA ILE A 49 -19.04 19.30 35.51
C ILE A 49 -18.45 17.90 35.34
N VAL A 50 -17.12 17.75 35.48
CA VAL A 50 -16.43 16.46 35.37
C VAL A 50 -16.87 15.51 36.47
N SER A 51 -17.01 16.01 37.72
CA SER A 51 -17.44 15.20 38.86
C SER A 51 -18.86 14.61 38.73
N ARG A 52 -19.73 15.26 37.93
CA ARG A 52 -21.11 14.82 37.67
C ARG A 52 -21.19 13.74 36.60
N GLN A 53 -20.15 13.57 35.77
CA GLN A 53 -20.15 12.53 34.76
C GLN A 53 -19.88 11.15 35.36
N ARG A 54 -20.25 10.10 34.61
CA ARG A 54 -19.92 8.72 35.01
C ARG A 54 -18.41 8.57 35.07
N ASP A 55 -17.95 7.86 36.09
CA ASP A 55 -16.53 7.62 36.36
C ASP A 55 -15.67 8.89 36.55
N LYS A 56 -16.29 10.07 36.77
CA LYS A 56 -15.60 11.36 36.86
C LYS A 56 -14.71 11.66 35.65
N LYS A 57 -15.15 11.20 34.47
CA LYS A 57 -14.43 11.36 33.19
C LYS A 57 -15.35 11.94 32.14
N ILE A 58 -14.82 12.83 31.31
CA ILE A 58 -15.42 13.25 30.05
C ILE A 58 -14.61 12.60 28.94
N PRO A 59 -15.22 11.73 28.11
CA PRO A 59 -14.48 10.87 27.19
C PRO A 59 -13.68 11.65 26.15
N TYR A 60 -14.19 12.81 25.72
CA TYR A 60 -13.49 13.65 24.75
C TYR A 60 -13.94 15.11 24.85
N ALA A 61 -13.02 15.99 25.24
CA ALA A 61 -13.29 17.40 25.53
C ALA A 61 -12.21 18.31 24.92
N VAL A 62 -12.61 19.52 24.54
CA VAL A 62 -11.69 20.57 24.07
C VAL A 62 -11.52 21.60 25.19
N ILE A 63 -10.28 21.84 25.60
CA ILE A 63 -9.91 22.93 26.51
C ILE A 63 -8.89 23.83 25.86
N ARG A 64 -8.90 25.10 26.26
CA ARG A 64 -7.93 26.09 25.80
C ARG A 64 -7.41 26.86 26.99
N GLY A 65 -6.10 27.00 27.06
CA GLY A 65 -5.44 27.69 28.15
C GLY A 65 -4.03 28.12 27.78
N THR A 66 -3.39 28.75 28.74
CA THR A 66 -2.00 29.16 28.67
C THR A 66 -1.15 28.05 29.30
N VAL A 67 -0.12 27.61 28.59
CA VAL A 67 0.85 26.63 29.09
C VAL A 67 1.59 27.21 30.28
N SER A 68 1.60 26.50 31.41
CA SER A 68 2.30 26.90 32.62
C SER A 68 3.02 25.69 33.24
N PRO A 69 4.30 25.79 33.59
CA PRO A 69 5.03 24.71 34.25
C PRO A 69 4.52 24.51 35.69
N ILE A 70 4.42 23.26 36.14
CA ILE A 70 4.15 22.93 37.55
C ILE A 70 5.42 23.15 38.40
N GLY A 71 6.60 22.98 37.78
CA GLY A 71 7.91 23.17 38.41
C GLY A 71 8.74 24.27 37.76
N VAL A 72 10.06 24.06 37.71
CA VAL A 72 10.99 25.00 37.06
C VAL A 72 10.91 24.79 35.54
N PRO A 73 10.64 25.84 34.73
CA PRO A 73 10.61 25.71 33.29
C PRO A 73 11.97 25.30 32.73
N LEU A 74 11.94 24.46 31.69
CA LEU A 74 13.12 24.08 30.93
C LEU A 74 13.65 25.29 30.16
N ARG A 75 14.96 25.44 30.12
CA ARG A 75 15.63 26.45 29.29
C ARG A 75 16.16 25.80 28.04
N SER A 76 16.01 26.49 26.91
CA SER A 76 16.60 26.05 25.66
C SER A 76 18.12 25.98 25.80
N SER A 77 18.70 24.92 25.21
CA SER A 77 20.14 24.64 25.25
C SER A 77 20.93 25.57 24.32
N PHE A 78 20.32 25.98 23.20
CA PHE A 78 20.98 26.83 22.20
C PHE A 78 20.58 28.31 22.30
N VAL A 79 19.41 28.62 22.89
CA VAL A 79 18.87 29.97 23.05
C VAL A 79 18.39 30.17 24.50
N PRO A 80 19.26 30.55 25.43
CA PRO A 80 18.94 30.63 26.87
C PRO A 80 17.82 31.61 27.24
N SER A 81 17.44 32.53 26.34
CA SER A 81 16.34 33.47 26.53
C SER A 81 14.95 32.82 26.38
N VAL A 82 14.87 31.62 25.80
CA VAL A 82 13.60 30.90 25.64
C VAL A 82 13.46 29.86 26.73
N SER A 83 12.31 29.87 27.40
CA SER A 83 11.93 28.88 28.41
C SER A 83 10.61 28.21 28.03
N GLY A 84 10.43 26.97 28.45
CA GLY A 84 9.31 26.14 28.05
C GLY A 84 9.09 24.92 28.93
N VAL A 85 8.07 24.16 28.59
CA VAL A 85 7.67 22.95 29.32
C VAL A 85 8.10 21.67 28.61
N LEU A 86 8.35 21.75 27.31
CA LEU A 86 8.79 20.63 26.49
C LEU A 86 9.91 21.11 25.59
N GLN A 87 11.01 20.36 25.53
CA GLN A 87 12.16 20.63 24.68
C GLN A 87 12.47 19.38 23.88
N ILE A 88 12.54 19.52 22.55
CA ILE A 88 12.86 18.43 21.63
C ILE A 88 14.06 18.87 20.78
N VAL A 89 15.19 18.19 20.93
CA VAL A 89 16.41 18.42 20.15
C VAL A 89 16.55 17.29 19.14
N LYS A 90 16.63 17.63 17.85
CA LYS A 90 16.77 16.67 16.75
C LYS A 90 18.04 16.95 15.96
N LEU A 91 18.83 15.91 15.73
CA LEU A 91 19.99 15.93 14.85
C LEU A 91 19.66 15.14 13.58
N HIS A 92 19.68 15.82 12.43
CA HIS A 92 19.45 15.22 11.13
C HIS A 92 20.71 15.23 10.28
N GLU A 93 21.09 14.06 9.76
CA GLU A 93 22.07 13.94 8.70
C GLU A 93 21.40 14.17 7.35
N HIS A 94 21.91 15.13 6.60
CA HIS A 94 21.55 15.33 5.20
C HIS A 94 22.52 14.54 4.34
N ARG A 95 22.01 13.62 3.54
CA ARG A 95 22.80 12.78 2.64
C ARG A 95 22.14 12.67 1.27
N VAL A 96 22.91 12.32 0.26
CA VAL A 96 22.44 12.01 -1.08
C VAL A 96 22.75 10.56 -1.36
N MET A 97 21.75 9.81 -1.83
CA MET A 97 21.90 8.41 -2.20
C MET A 97 21.52 8.18 -3.64
N ARG A 98 22.17 7.21 -4.29
CA ARG A 98 21.79 6.77 -5.62
C ARG A 98 20.56 5.86 -5.54
N ALA A 99 19.45 6.31 -6.12
CA ALA A 99 18.23 5.51 -6.22
C ALA A 99 18.37 4.37 -7.24
N PHE A 100 17.46 3.39 -7.21
CA PHE A 100 17.45 2.23 -8.10
C PHE A 100 17.49 2.61 -9.60
N ALA A 101 16.92 3.75 -9.98
CA ALA A 101 16.93 4.26 -11.35
C ALA A 101 18.18 5.09 -11.71
N GLY A 102 19.21 5.11 -10.85
CA GLY A 102 20.47 5.80 -11.09
C GLY A 102 20.49 7.30 -10.78
N PHE A 103 19.35 7.90 -10.41
CA PHE A 103 19.26 9.30 -9.99
C PHE A 103 19.73 9.51 -8.55
N TRP A 104 20.33 10.67 -8.28
CA TRP A 104 20.69 11.10 -6.94
C TRP A 104 19.45 11.65 -6.22
N ALA A 105 19.07 11.04 -5.10
CA ALA A 105 17.97 11.48 -4.26
C ALA A 105 18.49 12.00 -2.92
N GLU A 106 17.99 13.15 -2.48
CA GLU A 106 18.28 13.67 -1.15
C GLU A 106 17.50 12.87 -0.11
N GLN A 107 18.18 12.48 0.95
CA GLN A 107 17.62 11.79 2.10
C GLN A 107 18.05 12.51 3.37
N ARG A 108 17.08 12.71 4.27
CA ARG A 108 17.35 13.15 5.64
C ARG A 108 17.23 11.95 6.55
N LYS A 109 18.25 11.70 7.36
CA LYS A 109 18.26 10.62 8.35
C LYS A 109 18.34 11.24 9.73
N MET A 110 17.38 10.94 10.60
CA MET A 110 17.47 11.32 12.01
C MET A 110 18.58 10.49 12.68
N LEU A 111 19.59 11.15 13.24
CA LEU A 111 20.69 10.52 13.97
C LEU A 111 20.40 10.44 15.47
N HIS A 112 19.78 11.49 16.01
CA HIS A 112 19.50 11.60 17.42
C HIS A 112 18.26 12.45 17.66
N GLU A 113 17.45 12.04 18.62
CA GLU A 113 16.33 12.78 19.16
C GLU A 113 16.42 12.70 20.68
N SER A 114 16.42 13.87 21.33
CA SER A 114 16.39 13.99 22.77
C SER A 114 15.16 14.82 23.16
N VAL A 115 14.42 14.33 24.14
CA VAL A 115 13.19 14.94 24.62
C VAL A 115 13.30 15.16 26.12
N ASN A 116 13.16 16.41 26.54
CA ASN A 116 13.06 16.79 27.94
C ASN A 116 11.66 17.37 28.19
N GLU A 117 10.95 16.83 29.18
CA GLU A 117 9.59 17.23 29.53
C GLU A 117 9.55 17.69 30.99
N MET A 118 8.92 18.83 31.23
CA MET A 118 8.57 19.35 32.55
C MET A 118 7.05 19.27 32.68
N PRO A 119 6.50 18.48 33.63
CA PRO A 119 5.09 18.48 33.97
C PRO A 119 4.47 19.89 33.96
N PHE A 120 3.38 20.02 33.21
CA PHE A 120 2.75 21.30 32.93
C PHE A 120 1.24 21.19 32.93
N GLU A 121 0.61 22.34 33.17
CA GLU A 121 -0.83 22.50 33.12
C GLU A 121 -1.22 23.60 32.14
N LEU A 122 -2.40 23.46 31.56
CA LEU A 122 -3.08 24.55 30.88
C LEU A 122 -3.85 25.34 31.92
N ARG A 123 -3.47 26.60 32.08
CA ARG A 123 -4.10 27.53 33.01
C ARG A 123 -5.04 28.50 32.31
N ASN A 124 -6.13 28.80 32.99
CA ASN A 124 -6.90 30.02 32.78
C ASN A 124 -7.16 30.64 34.15
N GLN A 125 -6.63 31.84 34.39
CA GLN A 125 -6.73 32.54 35.67
C GLN A 125 -6.21 31.69 36.84
N SER A 126 -7.08 31.24 37.75
CA SER A 126 -6.77 30.47 38.96
C SER A 126 -6.94 28.95 38.81
N HIS A 127 -7.44 28.48 37.66
CA HIS A 127 -7.74 27.06 37.43
C HIS A 127 -6.79 26.48 36.40
N GLY A 128 -6.40 25.21 36.61
CA GLY A 128 -5.44 24.49 35.77
C GLY A 128 -5.93 23.08 35.44
N VAL A 129 -5.54 22.62 34.25
CA VAL A 129 -5.68 21.22 33.81
C VAL A 129 -4.31 20.69 33.43
N GLU A 130 -3.83 19.68 34.16
CA GLU A 130 -2.56 19.02 33.89
C GLU A 130 -2.64 18.21 32.59
N ILE A 131 -1.61 18.32 31.75
CA ILE A 131 -1.50 17.51 30.53
C ILE A 131 -0.62 16.29 30.84
N VAL A 132 -1.15 15.10 30.56
CA VAL A 132 -0.46 13.84 30.78
C VAL A 132 -0.05 13.26 29.43
N ASP A 133 1.21 12.84 29.33
CA ASP A 133 1.77 12.16 28.14
C ASP A 133 1.68 13.01 26.87
N ALA A 134 2.28 14.22 26.91
CA ALA A 134 2.21 15.15 25.79
C ALA A 134 2.86 14.60 24.50
N MET A 135 3.84 13.71 24.63
CA MET A 135 4.54 13.08 23.51
C MET A 135 3.68 12.07 22.75
N SER A 136 2.66 11.50 23.38
CA SER A 136 1.69 10.62 22.71
C SER A 136 0.69 11.36 21.82
N ALA A 137 0.68 12.69 21.84
CA ALA A 137 -0.26 13.49 21.07
C ALA A 137 -0.11 13.27 19.56
N ALA A 138 -1.21 13.00 18.87
CA ALA A 138 -1.23 12.82 17.42
C ALA A 138 -0.86 14.11 16.66
N VAL A 139 -1.09 15.26 17.29
CA VAL A 139 -0.58 16.56 16.83
C VAL A 139 -0.01 17.25 18.06
N LEU A 140 1.25 17.66 17.95
CA LEU A 140 1.97 18.42 18.95
C LEU A 140 2.62 19.62 18.25
N ASP A 141 2.02 20.80 18.39
CA ASP A 141 2.58 22.03 17.87
C ASP A 141 3.64 22.58 18.85
N VAL A 142 4.87 22.67 18.37
CA VAL A 142 6.03 23.22 19.10
C VAL A 142 6.76 24.24 18.22
N ASP A 143 7.37 25.24 18.86
CA ASP A 143 8.08 26.30 18.15
C ASP A 143 9.54 25.88 17.89
N VAL A 144 10.02 26.03 16.66
CA VAL A 144 11.46 25.90 16.37
C VAL A 144 12.17 27.15 16.90
N VAL A 145 13.02 26.98 17.90
CA VAL A 145 13.76 28.08 18.54
C VAL A 145 15.20 28.19 18.04
N TYR A 146 15.76 27.08 17.55
CA TYR A 146 17.08 27.02 16.95
C TYR A 146 17.07 26.06 15.77
N ASP A 147 17.67 26.48 14.67
CA ASP A 147 17.89 25.66 13.49
C ASP A 147 19.23 26.05 12.89
N ASN A 148 20.20 25.15 12.95
CA ASN A 148 21.52 25.35 12.37
C ASN A 148 21.91 24.17 11.48
N TYR A 149 22.38 24.50 10.28
CA TYR A 149 22.88 23.54 9.31
C TYR A 149 24.39 23.70 9.14
N GLU A 150 25.14 22.68 9.52
CA GLU A 150 26.58 22.60 9.35
C GLU A 150 26.89 21.74 8.13
N SER A 151 27.47 22.35 7.10
CA SER A 151 27.94 21.61 5.94
C SER A 151 29.20 20.84 6.27
N THR A 152 29.27 19.58 5.83
CA THR A 152 30.50 18.80 5.92
C THR A 152 31.35 19.15 4.69
N SER A 153 32.45 19.89 4.88
CA SER A 153 33.44 20.11 3.83
C SER A 153 34.22 18.81 3.60
N LEU A 154 33.67 17.94 2.76
CA LEU A 154 34.33 16.69 2.39
C LEU A 154 35.61 16.97 1.61
N SER A 155 36.70 16.26 1.96
CA SER A 155 37.98 16.35 1.28
C SER A 155 37.88 15.78 -0.14
N PHE A 156 38.79 16.15 -1.04
CA PHE A 156 38.81 15.69 -2.46
C PHE A 156 38.72 14.16 -2.59
N PHE A 157 39.25 13.41 -1.62
CA PHE A 157 39.20 11.95 -1.60
C PHE A 157 37.81 11.38 -1.26
N ASP A 158 37.03 12.04 -0.42
CA ASP A 158 35.66 11.63 -0.07
C ASP A 158 34.68 11.85 -1.23
N HIS A 159 34.97 12.83 -2.10
CA HIS A 159 34.23 13.06 -3.34
C HIS A 159 34.32 11.85 -4.29
N ILE A 160 35.47 11.18 -4.33
CA ILE A 160 35.71 10.00 -5.18
C ILE A 160 35.12 8.76 -4.52
N PHE A 161 35.32 8.57 -3.21
CA PHE A 161 34.78 7.41 -2.48
C PHE A 161 33.25 7.41 -2.39
N GLY A 162 32.60 8.57 -2.26
CA GLY A 162 31.14 8.70 -2.28
C GLY A 162 30.50 8.31 -3.62
N PHE A 163 31.23 8.47 -4.74
CA PHE A 163 30.80 8.01 -6.06
C PHE A 163 30.77 6.48 -6.15
N PHE A 164 31.74 5.79 -5.52
CA PHE A 164 31.81 4.33 -5.52
C PHE A 164 30.84 3.67 -4.52
N THR A 165 30.62 4.29 -3.35
CA THR A 165 29.70 3.76 -2.32
C THR A 165 28.24 4.09 -2.56
N GLY A 166 27.95 5.09 -3.42
CA GLY A 166 26.59 5.51 -3.76
C GLY A 166 25.87 6.31 -2.66
N VAL A 167 26.60 6.71 -1.60
CA VAL A 167 26.11 7.55 -0.50
C VAL A 167 27.07 8.72 -0.29
N ARG A 168 26.54 9.93 -0.21
CA ARG A 168 27.32 11.16 0.03
C ARG A 168 26.69 11.99 1.13
N GLN A 169 27.41 12.20 2.23
CA GLN A 169 26.99 13.11 3.29
C GLN A 169 27.11 14.57 2.82
N LYS A 170 26.11 15.40 3.10
CA LYS A 170 26.10 16.85 2.79
C LYS A 170 26.35 17.70 4.02
N GLY A 171 25.84 17.28 5.18
CA GLY A 171 25.91 18.06 6.41
C GLY A 171 25.04 17.52 7.52
N LEU A 172 25.10 18.18 8.67
CA LEU A 172 24.32 17.91 9.86
C LEU A 172 23.44 19.12 10.16
N GLN A 173 22.16 18.89 10.40
CA GLN A 173 21.21 19.90 10.84
C GLN A 173 20.79 19.62 12.27
N THR A 174 21.03 20.58 13.15
CA THR A 174 20.59 20.51 14.55
C THR A 174 19.40 21.45 14.69
N THR A 175 18.25 20.90 15.09
CA THR A 175 17.05 21.68 15.38
C THR A 175 16.64 21.52 16.82
N GLU A 176 16.21 22.61 17.43
CA GLU A 176 15.63 22.63 18.77
C GLU A 176 14.21 23.18 18.68
N GLN A 177 13.27 22.42 19.22
CA GLN A 177 11.86 22.76 19.29
C GLN A 177 11.46 22.88 20.77
N VAL A 178 10.68 23.90 21.10
CA VAL A 178 10.24 24.16 22.47
C VAL A 178 8.75 24.50 22.50
N LEU A 179 8.01 23.88 23.43
CA LEU A 179 6.69 24.36 23.83
C LEU A 179 6.88 25.45 24.88
N ARG A 180 6.72 26.71 24.46
CA ARG A 180 7.05 27.87 25.29
C ARG A 180 6.10 28.02 26.47
N ASP A 181 6.67 28.44 27.61
CA ASP A 181 5.90 28.89 28.76
C ASP A 181 5.10 30.15 28.36
N GLY A 182 3.85 30.22 28.79
CA GLY A 182 2.95 31.33 28.44
C GLY A 182 2.32 31.23 27.06
N SER A 183 2.60 30.18 26.26
CA SER A 183 1.97 29.99 24.96
C SER A 183 0.50 29.56 25.08
N PHE A 184 -0.34 29.99 24.15
CA PHE A 184 -1.74 29.55 24.09
C PHE A 184 -1.85 28.22 23.37
N LEU A 185 -2.39 27.21 24.05
CA LEU A 185 -2.54 25.87 23.53
C LEU A 185 -3.99 25.40 23.67
N THR A 186 -4.46 24.71 22.64
CA THR A 186 -5.72 23.96 22.63
C THR A 186 -5.38 22.49 22.85
N ALA A 187 -5.85 21.92 23.95
CA ALA A 187 -5.75 20.49 24.21
C ALA A 187 -7.09 19.80 23.97
N ILE A 188 -7.06 18.64 23.32
CA ILE A 188 -8.24 17.82 23.05
C ILE A 188 -7.94 16.38 23.41
N GLY A 189 -8.72 15.83 24.34
CA GLY A 189 -8.53 14.47 24.85
C GLY A 189 -9.58 14.09 25.88
N GLU A 190 -9.36 12.98 26.57
CA GLU A 190 -10.15 12.59 27.73
C GLU A 190 -9.81 13.50 28.91
N LEU A 191 -10.84 14.04 29.57
CA LEU A 191 -10.68 14.87 30.76
C LEU A 191 -11.11 14.05 31.98
N GLU A 192 -10.18 13.80 32.90
CA GLU A 192 -10.38 13.03 34.12
C GLU A 192 -10.16 13.91 35.36
N LEU A 193 -10.96 13.68 36.40
CA LEU A 193 -10.73 14.26 37.72
C LEU A 193 -10.03 13.22 38.60
N ASP A 194 -8.74 13.41 38.83
CA ASP A 194 -7.89 12.55 39.66
C ASP A 194 -7.66 13.21 41.02
N GLY A 195 -8.37 12.74 42.05
CA GLY A 195 -8.39 13.40 43.35
C GLY A 195 -8.97 14.83 43.25
N GLU A 196 -8.09 15.83 43.35
CA GLU A 196 -8.44 17.26 43.23
C GLU A 196 -7.93 17.92 41.95
N THR A 197 -7.08 17.24 41.16
CA THR A 197 -6.49 17.78 39.93
C THR A 197 -7.27 17.32 38.71
N LEU A 198 -7.44 18.23 37.76
CA LEU A 198 -8.00 17.90 36.44
C LEU A 198 -6.84 17.50 35.55
N ARG A 199 -6.96 16.35 34.88
CA ARG A 199 -5.92 15.79 34.02
C ARG A 199 -6.50 15.53 32.63
N MET A 200 -5.73 15.83 31.60
CA MET A 200 -6.08 15.52 30.21
C MET A 200 -5.14 14.48 29.63
N GLN A 201 -5.70 13.44 29.05
CA GLN A 201 -4.96 12.27 28.55
C GLN A 201 -5.55 11.73 27.23
N PRO A 202 -4.83 10.83 26.53
CA PRO A 202 -5.37 10.14 25.35
C PRO A 202 -6.63 9.34 25.69
N SER A 203 -7.63 9.38 24.80
CA SER A 203 -8.91 8.69 24.97
C SER A 203 -8.96 7.38 24.17
N LYS A 204 -9.90 6.49 24.52
CA LYS A 204 -10.30 5.38 23.64
C LYS A 204 -11.04 5.85 22.39
N GLU A 205 -11.72 6.99 22.46
CA GLU A 205 -12.52 7.55 21.35
C GLU A 205 -11.65 8.28 20.31
N GLY A 206 -10.50 8.80 20.73
CA GLY A 206 -9.61 9.57 19.87
C GLY A 206 -8.26 9.88 20.52
N PRO A 207 -7.23 10.19 19.71
CA PRO A 207 -5.91 10.52 20.23
C PRO A 207 -5.91 11.90 20.90
N LEU A 208 -4.88 12.15 21.71
CA LEU A 208 -4.62 13.47 22.29
C LEU A 208 -4.16 14.44 21.19
N PHE A 209 -4.69 15.66 21.18
CA PHE A 209 -4.22 16.74 20.30
C PHE A 209 -3.76 17.92 21.15
N LEU A 210 -2.55 18.41 20.89
CA LEU A 210 -1.95 19.58 21.50
C LEU A 210 -1.56 20.54 20.38
N THR A 211 -2.43 21.51 20.09
CA THR A 211 -2.26 22.41 18.95
C THR A 211 -2.48 23.86 19.31
N THR A 212 -1.76 24.75 18.63
CA THR A 212 -1.98 26.21 18.72
C THR A 212 -3.24 26.64 17.95
N ALA A 213 -3.77 25.76 17.11
CA ALA A 213 -4.95 25.98 16.29
C ALA A 213 -6.25 25.94 17.13
N THR A 214 -7.32 26.53 16.62
CA THR A 214 -8.65 26.43 17.22
C THR A 214 -9.34 25.13 16.81
N LYS A 215 -10.39 24.73 17.54
CA LYS A 215 -11.24 23.58 17.19
C LYS A 215 -11.71 23.64 15.72
N SER A 216 -12.16 24.80 15.25
CA SER A 216 -12.68 24.98 13.89
C SER A 216 -11.60 24.86 12.82
N THR A 217 -10.40 25.39 13.04
CA THR A 217 -9.30 25.29 12.08
C THR A 217 -8.74 23.87 12.03
N LEU A 218 -8.70 23.16 13.17
CA LEU A 218 -8.32 21.75 13.22
C LEU A 218 -9.31 20.86 12.47
N ILE A 219 -10.62 21.05 12.69
CA ILE A 219 -11.67 20.34 11.93
C ILE A 219 -11.51 20.60 10.43
N LYS A 220 -11.32 21.86 10.02
CA LYS A 220 -11.13 22.22 8.61
C LYS A 220 -9.91 21.53 8.00
N ARG A 221 -8.77 21.49 8.71
CA ARG A 221 -7.56 20.76 8.26
C ARG A 221 -7.86 19.29 7.97
N PHE A 222 -8.58 18.60 8.85
CA PHE A 222 -8.96 17.20 8.63
C PHE A 222 -10.00 17.03 7.52
N GLU A 223 -10.92 17.98 7.33
CA GLU A 223 -11.86 17.96 6.21
C GLU A 223 -11.18 18.17 4.86
N ASP A 224 -10.22 19.09 4.80
CA ASP A 224 -9.40 19.35 3.62
C ASP A 224 -8.54 18.13 3.29
N ALA A 225 -7.90 17.52 4.31
CA ALA A 225 -7.15 16.27 4.16
C ALA A 225 -8.05 15.11 3.68
N LYS A 226 -9.24 14.97 4.25
CA LYS A 226 -10.26 14.01 3.81
C LYS A 226 -10.66 14.23 2.35
N SER A 227 -10.86 15.48 1.93
CA SER A 227 -11.21 15.84 0.54
C SER A 227 -10.06 15.51 -0.42
N SER A 228 -8.82 15.86 -0.06
CA SER A 228 -7.62 15.47 -0.80
C SER A 228 -7.50 13.95 -0.93
N MET A 229 -7.84 13.21 0.12
CA MET A 229 -7.81 11.75 0.11
C MET A 229 -8.86 11.13 -0.82
N LEU A 230 -10.06 11.71 -0.88
CA LEU A 230 -11.09 11.29 -1.82
C LEU A 230 -10.62 11.41 -3.28
N PHE A 231 -9.95 12.51 -3.62
CA PHE A 231 -9.40 12.70 -4.96
C PHE A 231 -8.41 11.60 -5.34
N LYS A 232 -7.51 11.21 -4.41
CA LYS A 232 -6.56 10.11 -4.61
C LYS A 232 -7.26 8.76 -4.78
N ILE A 233 -8.31 8.48 -4.00
CA ILE A 233 -9.11 7.26 -4.11
C ILE A 233 -9.77 7.17 -5.50
N VAL A 234 -10.36 8.27 -5.98
CA VAL A 234 -10.98 8.33 -7.32
C VAL A 234 -9.94 8.09 -8.41
N LEU A 235 -8.75 8.68 -8.28
CA LEU A 235 -7.64 8.49 -9.22
C LEU A 235 -7.20 7.02 -9.29
N CYS A 236 -6.89 6.39 -8.15
CA CYS A 236 -6.53 4.96 -8.10
C CYS A 236 -7.65 4.07 -8.64
N SER A 237 -8.90 4.33 -8.26
CA SER A 237 -10.05 3.54 -8.76
C SER A 237 -10.17 3.61 -10.29
N SER A 238 -9.88 4.77 -10.89
CA SER A 238 -9.89 4.93 -12.35
C SER A 238 -8.77 4.12 -13.04
N ILE A 239 -7.58 4.09 -12.44
CA ILE A 239 -6.43 3.32 -12.95
C ILE A 239 -6.72 1.82 -12.86
N SER A 240 -7.19 1.33 -11.71
CA SER A 240 -7.66 -0.04 -11.52
C SER A 240 -8.69 -0.45 -12.59
N MET A 241 -9.69 0.40 -12.86
CA MET A 241 -10.73 0.11 -13.85
C MET A 241 -10.17 -0.02 -15.28
N VAL A 242 -9.22 0.83 -15.65
CA VAL A 242 -8.52 0.74 -16.94
C VAL A 242 -7.70 -0.54 -17.04
N LEU A 243 -6.91 -0.88 -16.02
CA LEU A 243 -6.07 -2.09 -15.99
C LEU A 243 -6.91 -3.36 -16.11
N VAL A 244 -8.00 -3.44 -15.35
CA VAL A 244 -8.96 -4.56 -15.44
C VAL A 244 -9.55 -4.64 -16.85
N GLY A 245 -9.95 -3.51 -17.44
CA GLY A 245 -10.45 -3.45 -18.82
C GLY A 245 -9.45 -3.96 -19.85
N LEU A 246 -8.16 -3.62 -19.71
CA LEU A 246 -7.08 -4.11 -20.57
C LEU A 246 -6.86 -5.61 -20.44
N ILE A 247 -6.82 -6.12 -19.21
CA ILE A 247 -6.67 -7.56 -18.94
C ILE A 247 -7.85 -8.33 -19.55
N VAL A 248 -9.08 -7.90 -19.29
CA VAL A 248 -10.30 -8.53 -19.84
C VAL A 248 -10.29 -8.50 -21.37
N ARG A 249 -9.94 -7.36 -21.99
CA ARG A 249 -9.83 -7.24 -23.45
C ARG A 249 -8.78 -8.20 -24.04
N LYS A 250 -7.64 -8.35 -23.39
CA LYS A 250 -6.54 -9.23 -23.81
C LYS A 250 -6.95 -10.71 -23.69
N VAL A 251 -7.57 -11.09 -22.58
CA VAL A 251 -8.12 -12.44 -22.37
C VAL A 251 -9.20 -12.77 -23.40
N TYR A 252 -10.12 -11.84 -23.66
CA TYR A 252 -11.18 -12.03 -24.64
C TYR A 252 -10.62 -12.22 -26.06
N ARG A 253 -9.64 -11.39 -26.47
CA ARG A 253 -8.96 -11.52 -27.76
C ARG A 253 -8.26 -12.87 -27.91
N ARG A 254 -7.58 -13.34 -26.87
CA ARG A 254 -6.90 -14.63 -26.87
C ARG A 254 -7.87 -15.80 -27.01
N LYS A 255 -8.94 -15.82 -26.20
CA LYS A 255 -10.00 -16.84 -26.33
C LYS A 255 -10.67 -16.81 -27.70
N LYS A 256 -10.87 -15.63 -28.27
CA LYS A 256 -11.42 -15.47 -29.62
C LYS A 256 -10.48 -16.08 -30.68
N GLN A 257 -9.17 -15.81 -30.60
CA GLN A 257 -8.16 -16.38 -31.49
C GLN A 257 -8.12 -17.91 -31.39
N GLU A 258 -8.06 -18.47 -30.17
CA GLU A 258 -8.08 -19.92 -29.95
C GLU A 258 -9.34 -20.58 -30.56
N HIS A 259 -10.49 -19.91 -30.44
CA HIS A 259 -11.73 -20.40 -31.02
C HIS A 259 -11.76 -20.30 -32.55
N GLU A 260 -11.19 -19.24 -33.14
CA GLU A 260 -11.02 -19.11 -34.60
C GLU A 260 -10.03 -20.15 -35.15
N GLU A 261 -8.90 -20.37 -34.48
CA GLU A 261 -7.93 -21.42 -34.81
C GLU A 261 -8.55 -22.82 -34.72
N ALA A 262 -9.33 -23.09 -33.68
CA ALA A 262 -10.05 -24.37 -33.54
C ALA A 262 -11.07 -24.56 -34.67
N LYS A 263 -11.75 -23.49 -35.11
CA LYS A 263 -12.64 -23.53 -36.28
C LYS A 263 -11.88 -23.80 -37.57
N ILE A 264 -10.75 -23.13 -37.79
CA ILE A 264 -9.90 -23.33 -38.98
C ILE A 264 -9.37 -24.77 -38.99
N ARG A 265 -8.87 -25.27 -37.86
CA ARG A 265 -8.39 -26.65 -37.73
C ARG A 265 -9.48 -27.67 -38.07
N LYS A 266 -10.70 -27.50 -37.52
CA LYS A 266 -11.85 -28.36 -37.85
C LYS A 266 -12.21 -28.31 -39.34
N ARG A 267 -12.20 -27.12 -39.95
CA ARG A 267 -12.45 -26.98 -41.40
C ARG A 267 -11.40 -27.71 -42.23
N LEU A 268 -10.12 -27.56 -41.90
CA LEU A 268 -9.02 -28.23 -42.59
C LEU A 268 -9.08 -29.76 -42.41
N GLU A 269 -9.46 -30.25 -41.23
CA GLU A 269 -9.65 -31.69 -40.97
C GLU A 269 -10.80 -32.26 -41.82
N VAL A 270 -11.92 -31.53 -41.94
CA VAL A 270 -13.05 -31.93 -42.81
C VAL A 270 -12.61 -31.94 -44.28
N GLU A 271 -11.95 -30.88 -44.76
CA GLU A 271 -11.47 -30.81 -46.14
C GLU A 271 -10.47 -31.94 -46.47
N ARG A 272 -9.56 -32.27 -45.55
CA ARG A 272 -8.65 -33.42 -45.69
C ARG A 272 -9.39 -34.75 -45.79
N ARG A 273 -10.47 -34.95 -45.02
CA ARG A 273 -11.31 -36.15 -45.12
C ARG A 273 -12.03 -36.21 -46.47
N GLU A 274 -12.59 -35.11 -46.94
CA GLU A 274 -13.27 -35.04 -48.23
C GLU A 274 -12.31 -35.29 -49.42
N ARG A 275 -11.11 -34.70 -49.39
CA ARG A 275 -10.07 -34.94 -50.41
C ARG A 275 -9.68 -36.42 -50.49
N ARG A 276 -9.48 -37.08 -49.34
CA ARG A 276 -9.17 -38.52 -49.29
C ARG A 276 -10.33 -39.38 -49.78
N ALA A 277 -11.58 -39.02 -49.46
CA ALA A 277 -12.75 -39.72 -49.97
C ALA A 277 -12.88 -39.60 -51.49
N ARG A 278 -12.58 -38.42 -52.06
CA ARG A 278 -12.62 -38.19 -53.52
C ARG A 278 -11.50 -38.92 -54.27
N ASN A 279 -10.29 -38.94 -53.72
CA ASN A 279 -9.14 -39.61 -54.34
C ASN A 279 -9.10 -41.12 -54.07
N ARG A 280 -10.18 -41.70 -53.51
CA ARG A 280 -10.23 -43.14 -53.22
C ARG A 280 -10.32 -43.93 -54.54
N PRO A 281 -9.44 -44.91 -54.78
CA PRO A 281 -9.57 -45.79 -55.92
C PRO A 281 -10.86 -46.63 -55.83
N HIS A 282 -11.63 -46.69 -56.92
CA HIS A 282 -12.93 -47.38 -56.97
C HIS A 282 -12.81 -48.92 -56.95
N THR A 283 -11.63 -49.48 -57.19
CA THR A 283 -11.35 -50.92 -57.24
C THR A 283 -10.33 -51.31 -56.18
N LEU A 284 -10.70 -51.22 -54.90
CA LEU A 284 -9.90 -51.74 -53.78
C LEU A 284 -10.30 -53.18 -53.48
N SER A 285 -9.34 -54.10 -53.36
CA SER A 285 -9.63 -55.45 -52.85
C SER A 285 -9.89 -55.41 -51.34
N GLN A 286 -10.58 -56.42 -50.81
CA GLN A 286 -10.88 -56.52 -49.37
C GLN A 286 -9.60 -56.47 -48.52
N ASP A 287 -8.51 -57.04 -49.04
CA ASP A 287 -7.20 -57.05 -48.39
C ASP A 287 -6.53 -55.68 -48.34
N GLN A 288 -6.98 -54.69 -49.12
CA GLN A 288 -6.46 -53.32 -49.12
C GLN A 288 -7.26 -52.38 -48.20
N LEU A 289 -8.39 -52.84 -47.63
CA LEU A 289 -9.24 -52.03 -46.77
C LEU A 289 -8.81 -52.07 -45.29
N CYS A 290 -9.03 -50.97 -44.58
CA CYS A 290 -8.82 -50.84 -43.14
C CYS A 290 -9.62 -51.90 -42.39
N VAL A 291 -8.96 -52.65 -41.49
CA VAL A 291 -9.59 -53.77 -40.76
C VAL A 291 -10.68 -53.33 -39.78
N VAL A 292 -10.74 -52.03 -39.46
CA VAL A 292 -11.68 -51.47 -38.47
C VAL A 292 -12.93 -50.91 -39.14
N CYS A 293 -12.78 -50.01 -40.12
CA CYS A 293 -13.95 -49.43 -40.79
C CYS A 293 -14.39 -50.18 -42.05
N SER A 294 -13.55 -51.08 -42.60
CA SER A 294 -13.79 -51.81 -43.86
C SER A 294 -14.25 -50.93 -45.03
N THR A 295 -13.91 -49.64 -44.98
CA THR A 295 -14.43 -48.60 -45.91
C THR A 295 -13.29 -47.81 -46.55
N ASN A 296 -12.29 -47.42 -45.75
CA ASN A 296 -11.13 -46.66 -46.22
C ASN A 296 -9.94 -47.59 -46.50
N PRO A 297 -9.05 -47.26 -47.45
CA PRO A 297 -7.83 -48.03 -47.68
C PRO A 297 -6.89 -47.99 -46.47
N LYS A 298 -5.98 -48.96 -46.36
CA LYS A 298 -4.91 -48.93 -45.35
C LYS A 298 -3.87 -47.88 -45.75
N GLU A 299 -3.55 -46.98 -44.83
CA GLU A 299 -2.68 -45.82 -45.08
C GLU A 299 -1.59 -45.65 -44.01
N ILE A 300 -1.68 -46.39 -42.90
CA ILE A 300 -0.84 -46.20 -41.72
C ILE A 300 -0.13 -47.50 -41.33
N ILE A 301 1.19 -47.41 -41.12
CA ILE A 301 2.02 -48.46 -40.51
C ILE A 301 2.14 -48.23 -39.00
N LEU A 302 1.99 -49.30 -38.22
CA LEU A 302 2.13 -49.27 -36.75
C LEU A 302 3.50 -49.81 -36.33
N LEU A 303 4.29 -49.03 -35.61
CA LEU A 303 5.63 -49.40 -35.13
C LEU A 303 5.61 -49.76 -33.63
N PRO A 304 6.42 -50.73 -33.18
CA PRO A 304 7.45 -51.45 -33.95
C PRO A 304 6.91 -52.65 -34.74
N CYS A 305 5.64 -53.03 -34.58
CA CYS A 305 5.11 -54.30 -35.12
C CYS A 305 5.02 -54.38 -36.66
N GLY A 306 5.12 -53.27 -37.38
CA GLY A 306 5.13 -53.19 -38.85
C GLY A 306 3.76 -53.38 -39.53
N HIS A 307 2.67 -53.61 -38.79
CA HIS A 307 1.38 -53.90 -39.41
C HIS A 307 0.76 -52.66 -40.07
N VAL A 308 0.51 -52.76 -41.38
CA VAL A 308 -0.27 -51.81 -42.16
C VAL A 308 -1.72 -52.29 -42.15
N CYS A 309 -2.50 -51.86 -41.16
CA CYS A 309 -3.86 -52.38 -40.92
C CYS A 309 -4.96 -51.31 -40.83
N LEU A 310 -4.58 -50.03 -40.71
CA LEU A 310 -5.50 -48.92 -40.43
C LEU A 310 -5.47 -47.86 -41.54
N CYS A 311 -6.62 -47.24 -41.80
CA CYS A 311 -6.69 -45.93 -42.46
C CYS A 311 -6.31 -44.82 -41.48
N GLU A 312 -5.99 -43.63 -41.97
CA GLU A 312 -5.58 -42.52 -41.08
C GLU A 312 -6.67 -42.11 -40.08
N ASP A 313 -7.97 -42.12 -40.45
CA ASP A 313 -9.06 -41.82 -39.51
C ASP A 313 -9.21 -42.85 -38.37
N CYS A 314 -9.02 -44.15 -38.65
CA CYS A 314 -9.06 -45.20 -37.63
C CYS A 314 -7.79 -45.20 -36.78
N ALA A 315 -6.64 -44.90 -37.40
CA ALA A 315 -5.37 -44.76 -36.71
C ALA A 315 -5.39 -43.60 -35.70
N GLN A 316 -6.10 -42.50 -35.95
CA GLN A 316 -6.25 -41.40 -34.98
C GLN A 316 -7.03 -41.80 -33.70
N LYS A 317 -7.85 -42.85 -33.76
CA LYS A 317 -8.69 -43.30 -32.62
C LYS A 317 -8.08 -44.45 -31.82
N ILE A 318 -7.10 -45.15 -32.38
CA ILE A 318 -6.52 -46.38 -31.81
C ILE A 318 -5.05 -46.13 -31.50
N ASP A 319 -4.72 -45.86 -30.24
CA ASP A 319 -3.35 -45.49 -29.81
C ASP A 319 -2.61 -46.58 -29.05
N ILE A 320 -3.30 -47.57 -28.50
CA ILE A 320 -2.72 -48.42 -27.44
C ILE A 320 -2.14 -49.73 -28.01
N THR A 321 -2.93 -50.46 -28.80
CA THR A 321 -2.55 -51.79 -29.30
C THR A 321 -2.89 -51.97 -30.76
N CYS A 322 -2.04 -52.68 -31.50
CA CYS A 322 -2.30 -53.09 -32.88
C CYS A 322 -3.54 -54.00 -32.94
N PRO A 323 -4.55 -53.71 -33.79
CA PRO A 323 -5.74 -54.58 -33.92
C PRO A 323 -5.44 -55.99 -34.40
N VAL A 324 -4.30 -56.20 -35.06
CA VAL A 324 -3.90 -57.49 -35.65
C VAL A 324 -3.11 -58.33 -34.65
N CYS A 325 -1.98 -57.81 -34.16
CA CYS A 325 -1.05 -58.58 -33.31
C CYS A 325 -1.13 -58.23 -31.82
N ARG A 326 -1.94 -57.23 -31.44
CA ARG A 326 -2.10 -56.73 -30.06
C ARG A 326 -0.83 -56.16 -29.40
N SER A 327 0.29 -56.09 -30.13
CA SER A 327 1.49 -55.40 -29.69
C SER A 327 1.21 -53.92 -29.40
N LYS A 328 1.91 -53.37 -28.41
CA LYS A 328 1.85 -51.96 -28.07
C LYS A 328 2.31 -51.10 -29.26
N ILE A 329 1.59 -50.02 -29.52
CA ILE A 329 1.94 -49.05 -30.57
C ILE A 329 2.84 -47.99 -29.95
N ASP A 330 4.07 -47.86 -30.44
CA ASP A 330 5.01 -46.83 -30.02
C ASP A 330 4.95 -45.60 -30.93
N SER A 331 4.81 -45.81 -32.25
CA SER A 331 4.65 -44.72 -33.21
C SER A 331 3.88 -45.18 -34.46
N LYS A 332 3.42 -44.20 -35.24
CA LYS A 332 2.62 -44.39 -36.45
C LYS A 332 3.21 -43.55 -37.57
N ALA A 333 3.31 -44.11 -38.77
CA ALA A 333 3.77 -43.39 -39.94
C ALA A 333 2.85 -43.66 -41.13
N ALA A 334 2.88 -42.78 -42.13
CA ALA A 334 2.20 -43.02 -43.40
C ALA A 334 2.87 -44.19 -44.13
N ALA A 335 2.06 -45.13 -44.60
CA ALA A 335 2.49 -46.26 -45.41
C ALA A 335 2.23 -45.95 -46.89
N PHE A 336 3.27 -46.04 -47.72
CA PHE A 336 3.15 -45.95 -49.17
C PHE A 336 3.10 -47.37 -49.72
N ILE A 337 1.91 -47.82 -50.12
CA ILE A 337 1.69 -49.12 -50.74
C ILE A 337 1.70 -48.86 -52.25
N ALA A 338 2.73 -49.37 -52.93
CA ALA A 338 2.90 -49.24 -54.38
C ALA A 338 1.94 -50.14 -55.16
#